data_AF-A0A7K4IGS1-F1
#
_entry.id   AF-A0A7K4IGS1-F1
#
_cell.length_a   1.000
_cell.length_b   1.000
_cell.length_c   1.000
_cell.angle_alpha   90.00
_cell.angle_beta   90.00
_cell.angle_gamma   90.00
#
_symmetry.space_group_name_H-M   'P 1'
#
loop_
_entity.id
_entity.type
_entity.pdbx_description
1 polymer ?
#
loop_
_entity_poly.entity_id
_entity_poly.type
_entity_poly.pdbx_seq_one_letter_code
_entity_poly.pdbx_strand_id
1 'polypeptide(L)' 'MTMKTIAVSEEVYQLLMKIKLPEEELEDTILRLCGVRARGRDFDSTFQRALEEVIAEDAELLKRLAQ' A
#
# COMPACT_ATOMS: atom_id res chain seq x y z
N MET A 1 10.34 6.95 -13.71
CA MET A 1 10.14 6.23 -12.44
C MET A 1 11.51 5.83 -11.90
N THR A 2 11.85 6.26 -10.69
CA THR A 2 13.08 5.80 -10.04
C THR A 2 12.74 4.51 -9.30
N MET A 3 13.10 3.35 -9.87
CA MET A 3 12.93 2.08 -9.15
C MET A 3 13.76 2.11 -7.88
N LYS A 4 13.11 1.88 -6.74
CA LYS A 4 13.76 1.69 -5.44
C LYS A 4 13.53 0.26 -5.01
N THR A 5 14.60 -0.44 -4.67
CA THR A 5 14.54 -1.82 -4.17
C THR A 5 14.35 -1.80 -2.66
N ILE A 6 13.43 -2.62 -2.15
CA ILE A 6 13.26 -2.89 -0.73
C ILE A 6 13.63 -4.35 -0.45
N ALA A 7 14.25 -4.61 0.71
CA ALA A 7 14.47 -5.96 1.19
C ALA A 7 13.30 -6.37 2.08
N VAL A 8 12.76 -7.57 1.88
CA VAL A 8 11.72 -8.18 2.70
C VAL A 8 12.16 -9.58 3.12
N SER A 9 11.60 -10.11 4.21
CA SER A 9 11.87 -11.49 4.61
C SER A 9 11.21 -12.48 3.64
N GLU A 10 11.72 -13.72 3.62
CA GLU A 10 11.16 -14.78 2.78
C GLU A 10 9.70 -15.06 3.13
N GLU A 11 9.33 -15.02 4.42
CA GLU A 11 7.96 -15.25 4.87
C GLU A 11 7.00 -14.20 4.32
N VAL A 12 7.43 -12.93 4.30
CA VAL A 12 6.65 -11.82 3.74
C VAL A 12 6.51 -11.99 2.23
N TYR A 13 7.59 -12.37 1.54
CA TYR A 13 7.54 -12.63 0.10
C TYR A 13 6.56 -13.75 -0.25
N GLN A 14 6.62 -14.89 0.45
CA GLN A 14 5.71 -16.01 0.26
C GLN A 14 4.25 -15.63 0.54
N LEU A 15 4.03 -14.77 1.54
CA LEU A 15 2.70 -14.26 1.84
C LEU A 15 2.17 -13.38 0.69
N LEU A 16 2.99 -12.45 0.19
CA LEU A 16 2.62 -11.58 -0.93
C LEU A 16 2.26 -12.39 -2.17
N MET A 17 3.03 -13.43 -2.49
CA MET A 17 2.77 -14.32 -3.64
C MET A 17 1.44 -15.08 -3.52
N LYS A 18 0.97 -15.37 -2.30
CA LYS A 18 -0.33 -16.03 -2.07
C LYS A 18 -1.52 -15.08 -2.16
N ILE A 19 -1.32 -13.80 -1.86
CA ILE A 19 -2.37 -12.78 -1.81
C ILE A 19 -2.49 -12.01 -3.14
N LYS A 20 -1.42 -12.03 -3.95
CA LYS A 20 -1.36 -11.47 -5.29
C LYS A 20 -2.44 -12.06 -6.19
N LEU A 21 -3.17 -11.20 -6.90
CA LEU A 21 -4.18 -11.61 -7.87
C LEU A 21 -3.53 -12.09 -9.18
N PRO A 22 -4.25 -12.90 -10.00
CA PRO A 22 -3.79 -13.23 -11.34
C PRO A 22 -3.46 -11.96 -12.14
N GLU A 23 -2.32 -11.96 -12.85
CA GLU A 23 -1.85 -10.84 -13.69
C GLU A 23 -1.53 -9.52 -12.97
N GLU A 24 -1.68 -9.44 -11.64
CA GLU A 24 -1.30 -8.28 -10.83
C GLU A 24 0.24 -8.20 -10.69
N GLU A 25 0.86 -7.02 -10.62
CA GLU A 25 2.28 -6.91 -10.24
C GLU A 25 2.45 -6.88 -8.71
N LEU A 26 3.66 -7.17 -8.20
CA LEU A 26 3.90 -7.12 -6.76
C LEU A 26 3.71 -5.71 -6.17
N GLU A 27 4.08 -4.68 -6.91
CA GLU A 27 3.89 -3.28 -6.51
C GLU A 27 2.39 -2.97 -6.34
N ASP A 28 1.57 -3.35 -7.31
CA ASP A 28 0.11 -3.18 -7.26
C ASP A 28 -0.52 -3.96 -6.09
N THR A 29 -0.04 -5.18 -5.84
CA THR A 29 -0.46 -6.00 -4.70
C THR A 29 -0.21 -5.27 -3.37
N ILE A 30 0.98 -4.68 -3.21
CA ILE A 30 1.35 -3.94 -1.99
C ILE A 30 0.45 -2.71 -1.84
N LEU A 31 0.26 -1.93 -2.90
CA LEU A 31 -0.57 -0.73 -2.89
C LEU A 31 -2.02 -1.04 -2.50
N ARG A 32 -2.59 -2.10 -3.09
CA ARG A 32 -3.93 -2.59 -2.76
C ARG A 32 -4.03 -2.99 -1.29
N LEU A 33 -3.05 -3.69 -0.76
CA LEU A 33 -3.03 -4.10 0.66
C LEU A 33 -2.88 -2.92 1.61
N CYS A 34 -2.17 -1.88 1.20
CA CYS A 34 -2.09 -0.61 1.92
C CYS A 34 -3.34 0.28 1.76
N GLY A 35 -4.37 -0.19 1.06
CA GLY A 35 -5.59 0.59 0.81
C GLY A 35 -5.41 1.76 -0.16
N VAL A 36 -4.25 1.87 -0.81
CA VAL A 36 -3.92 2.95 -1.73
C VAL A 36 -4.57 2.65 -3.08
N ARG A 37 -5.67 3.34 -3.40
CA ARG A 37 -6.36 3.23 -4.69
C ARG A 37 -5.71 4.16 -5.71
N ALA A 38 -5.26 3.63 -6.85
CA ALA A 38 -4.78 4.44 -7.97
C ALA A 38 -5.91 5.34 -8.49
N ARG A 39 -5.82 6.66 -8.27
CA ARG A 39 -6.81 7.65 -8.73
C ARG A 39 -6.39 8.26 -10.07
N GLY A 40 -6.40 7.47 -11.14
CA GLY A 40 -6.22 7.99 -12.51
C GLY A 40 -4.81 8.46 -12.87
N ARG A 41 -4.69 9.13 -14.03
CA ARG A 41 -3.51 9.27 -14.93
C ARG A 41 -2.17 9.74 -14.33
N ASP A 42 -2.11 10.14 -13.07
CA ASP A 42 -0.89 10.62 -12.44
C ASP A 42 -0.71 9.96 -11.06
N PHE A 43 -0.04 8.81 -11.09
CA PHE A 43 0.12 7.92 -9.94
C PHE A 43 0.89 8.60 -8.79
N ASP A 44 1.96 9.35 -9.08
CA ASP A 44 2.80 9.95 -8.05
C ASP A 44 2.07 11.06 -7.26
N SER A 45 1.32 11.93 -7.96
CA SER A 45 0.57 13.01 -7.31
C SER A 45 -0.65 12.51 -6.52
N THR A 46 -1.17 11.34 -6.88
CA THR A 46 -2.31 10.71 -6.20
C THR A 46 -1.89 9.74 -5.11
N PHE A 47 -0.72 9.13 -5.22
CA PHE A 47 -0.14 8.22 -4.23
C PHE A 47 0.10 8.93 -2.90
N GLN A 48 0.78 10.09 -2.93
CA GLN A 48 1.12 10.80 -1.70
C GLN A 48 -0.14 11.24 -0.94
N ARG A 49 -1.16 11.73 -1.67
CA ARG A 49 -2.46 12.09 -1.06
C ARG A 49 -3.21 10.88 -0.52
N ALA A 50 -3.23 9.76 -1.25
CA ALA A 50 -3.87 8.54 -0.78
C ALA A 50 -3.18 7.96 0.46
N LEU A 51 -1.85 8.04 0.53
CA LEU A 51 -1.09 7.63 1.70
C LEU A 51 -1.37 8.55 2.91
N GLU A 52 -1.43 9.85 2.70
CA GLU A 52 -1.80 10.82 3.75
C GLU A 52 -3.22 10.60 4.29
N GLU A 53 -4.18 10.26 3.42
CA GLU A 53 -5.55 9.90 3.82
C GLU A 53 -5.55 8.66 4.73
N VAL A 54 -4.85 7.59 4.36
CA VAL A 54 -4.75 6.36 5.17
C VAL A 54 -4.10 6.64 6.53
N ILE A 55 -3.01 7.41 6.57
CA ILE A 55 -2.35 7.78 7.84
C ILE A 55 -3.31 8.55 8.75
N ALA A 56 -4.10 9.46 8.19
CA ALA A 56 -5.07 10.25 8.95
C ALA A 56 -6.20 9.37 9.53
N GLU A 57 -6.74 8.44 8.73
CA GLU A 57 -7.77 7.49 9.16
C GLU A 57 -7.25 6.58 10.30
N ASP A 58 -6.06 6.03 10.16
CA ASP A 58 -5.44 5.18 11.19
C ASP A 58 -5.17 5.96 12.48
N ALA A 59 -4.69 7.20 12.38
CA ALA A 59 -4.47 8.06 13.55
C ALA A 59 -5.77 8.40 14.28
N GLU A 60 -6.88 8.59 13.56
CA GLU A 60 -8.20 8.78 14.17
C GLU A 60 -8.69 7.50 14.86
N LEU A 61 -8.52 6.34 14.23
CA LEU A 61 -8.90 5.05 14.78
C LEU A 61 -8.17 4.76 16.09
N LEU A 62 -6.85 5.01 16.13
CA LEU A 62 -6.03 4.85 17.33
C LEU A 62 -6.48 5.75 18.48
N LYS A 63 -6.89 7.00 18.19
CA LYS A 63 -7.45 7.90 19.21
C LYS A 63 -8.75 7.38 19.80
N ARG A 64 -9.61 6.78 18.98
CA ARG A 64 -10.89 6.19 19.44
C ARG A 64 -10.68 4.93 20.28
N LEU A 65 -9.65 4.13 19.98
CA LEU A 65 -9.32 2.91 20.73
C LEU A 65 -8.58 3.17 22.05
N ALA A 66 -7.97 4.34 22.21
CA ALA A 66 -7.28 4.75 23.42
C ALA A 66 -8.19 5.41 24.48
N GLN A 67 -9.49 5.54 24.20
CA GLN A 67 -10.55 5.99 25.11
C GLN A 67 -11.32 4.80 25.67
#